data_AF-A0AAD4T6G9-F1
#
_entry.id   AF-A0AAD4T6G9-F1
#
_cell.length_a   1.000
_cell.length_b   1.000
_cell.length_c   1.000
_cell.angle_alpha   90.00
_cell.angle_beta   90.00
_cell.angle_gamma   90.00
#
_symmetry.space_group_name_H-M   'P 1'
#
loop_
_entity.id
_entity.type
_entity.pdbx_description
1 polymer ?
#
loop_
_entity_poly.entity_id
_entity_poly.type
_entity_poly.pdbx_seq_one_letter_code
_entity_poly.pdbx_strand_id
1 'polypeptide(L)'
;MAMGLSLTQKTTSSTSVSILGPKDLGRDTIEMIFKSSWLRKDEPICKIKQILKVHNTQTRIQRVEECRESAQKLSSCNANRNPRCAADGNEQLRFHCTSLACSLGHSTTSLCDLVDCGVCSVLRNGFVGKVCNVKGLKGVHTAATSGKAHNGFGGVDWNDTRAMLVCRVIAGRVKDVAEEDENTNVEVAVAVAESYDAVGAGCYERGFGKFEELFVFNPEAVLPCFVVIYSSN
;
A
#
# COMPACT_ATOMS: atom_id res chain seq x y z
N MET A 1 16.83 27.16 -29.51
CA MET A 1 17.61 25.90 -29.53
C MET A 1 17.00 24.96 -28.51
N ALA A 2 16.42 23.87 -28.97
CA ALA A 2 15.92 22.80 -28.11
C ALA A 2 17.09 21.90 -27.72
N MET A 3 17.26 21.61 -26.43
CA MET A 3 18.04 20.47 -25.98
C MET A 3 17.15 19.63 -25.07
N GLY A 4 16.51 18.64 -25.70
CA GLY A 4 15.86 17.55 -24.99
C GLY A 4 16.91 16.60 -24.45
N LEU A 5 16.95 16.43 -23.14
CA LEU A 5 17.57 15.27 -22.49
C LEU A 5 16.48 14.23 -22.31
N SER A 6 16.34 13.35 -23.30
CA SER A 6 15.58 12.11 -23.16
C SER A 6 16.39 11.16 -22.29
N LEU A 7 16.03 11.07 -21.01
CA LEU A 7 16.45 9.96 -20.15
C LEU A 7 15.70 8.72 -20.62
N THR A 8 16.38 7.87 -21.39
CA THR A 8 15.87 6.55 -21.78
C THR A 8 15.66 5.70 -20.53
N GLN A 9 14.43 5.69 -20.00
CA GLN A 9 14.01 4.71 -19.01
C GLN A 9 14.07 3.33 -19.66
N LYS A 10 14.95 2.48 -19.14
CA LYS A 10 15.03 1.06 -19.50
C LYS A 10 13.69 0.43 -19.15
N THR A 11 12.87 0.13 -20.15
CA THR A 11 11.57 -0.51 -19.98
C THR A 11 11.76 -1.91 -19.39
N THR A 12 11.46 -2.08 -18.10
CA THR A 12 11.49 -3.38 -17.44
C THR A 12 10.25 -4.17 -17.85
N SER A 13 10.46 -5.33 -18.50
CA SER A 13 9.39 -6.24 -18.92
C SER A 13 8.75 -6.99 -17.74
N SER A 14 9.38 -6.98 -16.57
CA SER A 14 8.91 -7.64 -15.35
C SER A 14 9.33 -6.86 -14.09
N THR A 15 8.54 -7.00 -13.03
CA THR A 15 8.86 -6.44 -11.71
C THR A 15 10.14 -7.08 -11.16
N SER A 16 11.06 -6.28 -10.63
CA SER A 16 12.26 -6.77 -9.95
C SER A 16 12.48 -6.03 -8.62
N VAL A 17 13.41 -6.53 -7.80
CA VAL A 17 13.76 -5.89 -6.53
C VAL A 17 15.27 -5.75 -6.36
N SER A 18 15.68 -4.71 -5.64
CA SER A 18 17.07 -4.49 -5.24
C SER A 18 17.17 -4.21 -3.75
N ILE A 19 18.19 -4.76 -3.10
CA ILE A 19 18.51 -4.45 -1.71
C ILE A 19 18.99 -3.00 -1.60
N LEU A 20 18.45 -2.26 -0.63
CA LEU A 20 18.97 -0.93 -0.30
C LEU A 20 20.16 -1.04 0.65
N GLY A 21 21.29 -0.47 0.24
CA GLY A 21 22.51 -0.49 1.02
C GLY A 21 22.40 0.32 2.32
N PRO A 22 23.31 0.11 3.29
CA PRO A 22 23.32 0.82 4.57
C PRO A 22 23.60 2.33 4.48
N LYS A 23 23.99 2.85 3.31
CA LYS A 23 24.22 4.28 3.06
C LYS A 23 23.17 4.89 2.12
N ASP A 24 22.13 4.12 1.76
CA ASP A 24 21.09 4.58 0.86
C ASP A 24 20.09 5.46 1.62
N LEU A 25 19.92 6.72 1.23
CA LEU A 25 18.98 7.65 1.88
C LEU A 25 17.53 7.14 1.84
N GLY A 26 17.17 6.38 0.80
CA GLY A 26 15.87 5.72 0.70
C GLY A 26 15.70 4.66 1.78
N ARG A 27 16.76 3.93 2.15
CA ARG A 27 16.73 2.99 3.28
C ARG A 27 16.42 3.73 4.57
N ASP A 28 17.17 4.78 4.88
CA ASP A 28 17.02 5.54 6.14
C ASP A 28 15.63 6.16 6.25
N THR A 29 15.11 6.68 5.13
CA THR A 29 13.76 7.26 5.06
C THR A 29 12.68 6.21 5.35
N ILE A 30 12.75 5.05 4.69
CA ILE A 30 11.75 3.98 4.89
C ILE A 30 11.86 3.36 6.27
N GLU A 31 13.08 3.20 6.80
CA GLU A 31 13.32 2.77 8.17
C GLU A 31 12.72 3.76 9.18
N MET A 32 12.94 5.06 9.00
CA MET A 32 12.36 6.10 9.84
C MET A 32 10.82 6.08 9.78
N ILE A 33 10.24 6.00 8.59
CA ILE A 33 8.79 5.94 8.39
C ILE A 33 8.20 4.70 9.05
N PHE A 34 8.82 3.53 8.86
CA PHE A 34 8.37 2.29 9.49
C PHE A 34 8.41 2.39 11.02
N LYS A 35 9.51 2.89 11.59
CA LYS A 35 9.70 2.99 13.06
C LYS A 35 8.81 4.06 13.69
N SER A 36 8.72 5.25 13.08
CA SER A 36 7.91 6.36 13.60
C SER A 36 6.41 6.09 13.54
N SER A 37 5.97 5.24 12.62
CA SER A 37 4.58 4.76 12.55
C SER A 37 4.34 3.46 13.33
N TRP A 38 5.34 2.96 14.06
CA TRP A 38 5.18 1.82 14.96
C TRP A 38 4.60 2.27 16.31
N LEU A 39 3.33 2.68 16.31
CA LEU A 39 2.67 3.34 17.46
C LEU A 39 2.25 2.38 18.58
N ARG A 40 2.95 1.24 18.76
CA ARG A 40 2.68 0.27 19.82
C ARG A 40 3.40 0.72 21.10
N LYS A 41 2.64 1.22 22.07
CA LYS A 41 3.18 1.74 23.34
C LYS A 41 3.83 0.67 24.21
N ASP A 42 3.40 -0.59 24.09
CA ASP A 42 3.77 -1.67 25.00
C ASP A 42 4.65 -2.75 24.35
N GLU A 43 5.04 -2.58 23.09
CA GLU A 43 5.83 -3.60 22.37
C GLU A 43 7.11 -3.03 21.74
N PRO A 44 8.23 -3.77 21.86
CA PRO A 44 9.47 -3.36 21.25
C PRO A 44 9.30 -3.27 19.73
N ILE A 45 9.87 -2.22 19.15
CA ILE A 45 9.89 -2.05 17.69
C ILE A 45 10.55 -3.28 17.05
N CYS A 46 9.88 -3.84 16.05
CA CYS A 46 10.41 -4.96 15.28
C CYS A 46 11.79 -4.66 14.69
N LYS A 47 12.70 -5.64 14.77
CA LYS A 47 14.04 -5.52 14.18
C LYS A 47 13.95 -5.67 12.66
N ILE A 48 14.22 -4.59 11.93
CA ILE A 48 14.33 -4.62 10.47
C ILE A 48 15.58 -5.43 10.09
N LYS A 49 15.37 -6.48 9.28
CA LYS A 49 16.44 -7.32 8.71
C LYS A 49 16.91 -6.75 7.38
N GLN A 50 15.97 -6.32 6.53
CA GLN A 50 16.28 -5.85 5.18
C GLN A 50 15.23 -4.87 4.65
N ILE A 51 15.64 -3.91 3.82
CA ILE A 51 14.74 -3.07 3.02
C ILE A 51 15.08 -3.24 1.54
N LEU A 52 14.05 -3.54 0.74
CA LEU A 52 14.16 -3.71 -0.71
C LEU A 52 13.41 -2.59 -1.42
N LYS A 53 13.98 -2.08 -2.52
CA LYS A 53 13.27 -1.24 -3.47
C LYS A 53 12.65 -2.11 -4.56
N VAL A 54 11.39 -1.82 -4.87
CA VAL A 54 10.64 -2.47 -5.95
C VAL A 54 10.80 -1.65 -7.23
N HIS A 55 11.23 -2.29 -8.30
CA HIS A 55 11.28 -1.73 -9.64
C HIS A 55 10.06 -2.24 -10.41
N ASN A 56 9.00 -1.43 -10.44
CA ASN A 56 7.77 -1.76 -11.14
C ASN A 56 7.94 -1.60 -12.66
N THR A 57 7.12 -2.33 -13.42
CA THR A 57 7.05 -2.16 -14.87
C THR A 57 6.39 -0.83 -15.23
N GLN A 58 6.71 -0.32 -16.42
CA GLN A 58 6.12 0.93 -16.91
C GLN A 58 4.58 0.86 -16.94
N THR A 59 4.03 -0.29 -17.32
CA THR A 59 2.57 -0.53 -17.36
C THR A 59 1.92 -0.37 -15.98
N ARG A 60 2.55 -0.86 -14.90
CA ARG A 60 1.99 -0.68 -13.55
C ARG A 60 2.05 0.76 -13.09
N ILE A 61 3.15 1.45 -13.40
CA ILE A 61 3.30 2.87 -13.07
C ILE A 61 2.23 3.68 -13.81
N GLN A 62 2.02 3.41 -15.11
CA GLN A 62 0.99 4.08 -15.91
C GLN A 62 -0.42 3.89 -15.34
N ARG A 63 -0.81 2.66 -14.98
CA ARG A 63 -2.12 2.38 -14.37
C ARG A 63 -2.38 3.19 -13.10
N VAL A 64 -1.37 3.37 -12.25
CA VAL A 64 -1.49 4.16 -11.02
C VAL A 64 -1.66 5.64 -11.34
N GLU A 65 -0.94 6.17 -12.33
CA GLU A 65 -1.11 7.55 -12.79
C GLU A 65 -2.49 7.77 -13.45
N GLU A 66 -2.99 6.80 -14.23
CA GLU A 66 -4.35 6.84 -14.80
C GLU A 66 -5.43 6.85 -13.69
N CYS A 67 -5.23 6.07 -12.62
CA CYS A 67 -6.09 6.11 -11.43
C CYS A 67 -6.05 7.49 -10.77
N ARG A 68 -4.86 8.09 -10.65
CA ARG A 68 -4.68 9.44 -10.09
C ARG A 68 -5.42 10.49 -10.93
N GLU A 69 -5.24 10.49 -12.25
CA GLU A 69 -5.94 11.42 -13.14
C GLU A 69 -7.46 11.28 -13.06
N SER A 70 -7.95 10.04 -12.99
CA SER A 70 -9.38 9.75 -12.85
C SER A 70 -9.92 10.26 -11.52
N ALA A 71 -9.20 10.03 -10.43
CA ALA A 71 -9.54 10.54 -9.11
C ALA A 71 -9.55 12.08 -9.06
N GLN A 72 -8.57 12.74 -9.68
CA GLN A 72 -8.52 14.20 -9.79
C GLN A 72 -9.75 14.75 -10.53
N LYS A 73 -10.09 14.19 -11.69
CA LYS A 73 -11.27 14.60 -12.49
C LYS A 73 -12.58 14.48 -11.68
N LEU A 74 -12.76 13.38 -10.96
CA LEU A 74 -13.96 13.11 -10.14
C LEU A 74 -13.99 13.92 -8.82
N SER A 75 -12.85 14.43 -8.37
CA SER A 75 -12.77 15.30 -7.20
C SER A 75 -13.08 16.75 -7.52
N SER A 76 -12.64 17.24 -8.69
CA SER A 76 -12.88 18.61 -9.17
C SER A 76 -14.35 18.92 -9.44
N CYS A 77 -15.17 17.88 -9.69
CA CYS A 77 -16.62 18.04 -9.85
C CYS A 77 -17.40 18.07 -8.52
N ASN A 78 -16.72 17.94 -7.37
CA ASN A 78 -17.34 17.94 -6.03
C ASN A 78 -16.80 19.08 -5.16
N ALA A 79 -17.55 20.17 -5.06
CA ALA A 79 -17.15 21.43 -4.40
C ALA A 79 -16.86 21.36 -2.88
N ASN A 80 -17.12 20.22 -2.23
CA ASN A 80 -17.12 20.08 -0.77
C ASN A 80 -15.92 19.28 -0.21
N ARG A 81 -14.81 19.19 -0.94
CA ARG A 81 -13.63 18.40 -0.55
C ARG A 81 -12.39 19.25 -0.37
N ASN A 82 -11.50 18.80 0.52
CA ASN A 82 -10.26 19.49 0.84
C ASN A 82 -9.42 19.71 -0.44
N PRO A 83 -9.04 20.95 -0.81
CA PRO A 83 -8.41 21.24 -2.11
C PRO A 83 -7.14 20.43 -2.40
N ARG A 84 -6.42 20.01 -1.35
CA ARG A 84 -5.24 19.15 -1.45
C ARG A 84 -5.55 17.73 -1.95
N CYS A 85 -6.72 17.18 -1.61
CA CYS A 85 -7.16 15.88 -2.13
C CYS A 85 -7.48 15.95 -3.63
N ALA A 86 -7.87 17.12 -4.14
CA ALA A 86 -8.21 17.30 -5.54
C ALA A 86 -6.99 17.46 -6.46
N ALA A 87 -5.89 18.00 -5.94
CA ALA A 87 -4.65 18.19 -6.70
C ALA A 87 -3.87 16.88 -6.91
N ASP A 88 -3.79 16.02 -5.90
CA ASP A 88 -2.92 14.82 -5.96
C ASP A 88 -3.70 13.50 -6.08
N GLY A 89 -5.01 13.54 -6.34
CA GLY A 89 -5.87 12.35 -6.39
C GLY A 89 -6.01 11.64 -5.04
N ASN A 90 -5.80 12.37 -3.93
CA ASN A 90 -5.72 11.84 -2.58
C ASN A 90 -4.67 10.71 -2.46
N GLU A 91 -3.48 10.97 -2.97
CA GLU A 91 -2.34 10.06 -2.85
C GLU A 91 -1.83 9.96 -1.42
N GLN A 92 -1.58 8.73 -0.97
CA GLN A 92 -1.16 8.44 0.39
C GLN A 92 -0.11 7.33 0.41
N LEU A 93 0.83 7.42 1.34
CA LEU A 93 1.73 6.32 1.69
C LEU A 93 0.98 5.38 2.65
N ARG A 94 0.92 4.09 2.32
CA ARG A 94 0.20 3.09 3.10
C ARG A 94 1.01 1.80 3.27
N PHE A 95 0.70 1.05 4.32
CA PHE A 95 1.37 -0.21 4.65
C PHE A 95 0.44 -1.40 4.39
N HIS A 96 1.01 -2.48 3.86
CA HIS A 96 0.33 -3.77 3.71
C HIS A 96 1.25 -4.88 4.22
N CYS A 97 0.87 -5.55 5.30
CA CYS A 97 1.62 -6.67 5.86
C CYS A 97 1.22 -7.97 5.13
N THR A 98 2.21 -8.80 4.80
CA THR A 98 2.00 -10.04 4.04
C THR A 98 3.07 -11.10 4.35
N SER A 99 2.82 -12.34 3.93
CA SER A 99 3.74 -13.46 4.17
C SER A 99 4.98 -13.40 3.27
N LEU A 100 6.09 -13.93 3.77
CA LEU A 100 7.33 -14.14 3.03
C LEU A 100 7.79 -15.59 3.20
N ALA A 101 7.46 -16.47 2.25
CA ALA A 101 7.78 -17.90 2.34
C ALA A 101 9.07 -18.29 1.58
N CYS A 102 10.01 -17.35 1.41
CA CYS A 102 11.24 -17.57 0.67
C CYS A 102 12.38 -16.67 1.16
N SER A 103 13.59 -16.88 0.66
CA SER A 103 14.79 -16.15 1.09
C SER A 103 15.01 -14.80 0.38
N LEU A 104 13.94 -14.16 -0.13
CA LEU A 104 14.03 -12.86 -0.80
C LEU A 104 14.66 -11.82 0.12
N GLY A 105 15.64 -11.07 -0.38
CA GLY A 105 16.38 -10.05 0.37
C GLY A 105 17.42 -10.59 1.35
N HIS A 106 17.48 -11.91 1.56
CA HIS A 106 18.53 -12.56 2.35
C HIS A 106 19.60 -13.19 1.46
N SER A 107 19.21 -14.15 0.61
CA SER A 107 20.13 -14.86 -0.30
C SER A 107 19.82 -14.65 -1.78
N THR A 108 18.63 -14.13 -2.11
CA THR A 108 18.20 -13.89 -3.49
C THR A 108 17.41 -12.59 -3.64
N THR A 109 17.44 -12.00 -4.83
CA THR A 109 16.57 -10.89 -5.25
C THR A 109 15.56 -11.32 -6.31
N SER A 110 15.56 -12.61 -6.70
CA SER A 110 14.58 -13.17 -7.63
C SER A 110 13.29 -13.53 -6.92
N LEU A 111 12.15 -13.20 -7.53
CA LEU A 111 10.82 -13.53 -7.00
C LEU A 111 10.55 -15.03 -7.18
N CYS A 112 10.10 -15.73 -6.13
CA CYS A 112 9.83 -17.18 -6.16
C CYS A 112 8.37 -17.51 -6.51
N ASP A 113 8.07 -18.60 -7.19
CA ASP A 113 6.71 -18.90 -7.68
C ASP A 113 5.76 -19.54 -6.66
N LEU A 114 6.15 -19.57 -5.38
CA LEU A 114 5.33 -20.11 -4.29
C LEU A 114 4.07 -19.26 -4.08
N VAL A 115 2.90 -19.92 -4.09
CA VAL A 115 1.60 -19.28 -3.88
C VAL A 115 1.49 -18.67 -2.47
N ASP A 116 2.07 -19.34 -1.47
CA ASP A 116 2.05 -18.90 -0.07
C ASP A 116 3.03 -17.74 0.21
N CYS A 117 3.85 -17.35 -0.77
CA CYS A 117 4.73 -16.19 -0.66
C CYS A 117 4.00 -14.91 -1.10
N GLY A 118 3.31 -14.28 -0.15
CA GLY A 118 2.50 -13.08 -0.37
C GLY A 118 3.27 -11.93 -1.01
N VAL A 119 4.51 -11.67 -0.58
CA VAL A 119 5.37 -10.65 -1.22
C VAL A 119 5.57 -10.96 -2.71
N CYS A 120 6.06 -12.16 -3.04
CA CYS A 120 6.38 -12.50 -4.43
C CYS A 120 5.12 -12.54 -5.30
N SER A 121 4.00 -13.04 -4.76
CA SER A 121 2.70 -13.07 -5.42
C SER A 121 2.23 -11.65 -5.77
N VAL A 122 2.24 -10.72 -4.80
CA VAL A 122 1.86 -9.32 -5.05
C VAL A 122 2.81 -8.66 -6.05
N LEU A 123 4.12 -8.87 -5.92
CA LEU A 123 5.09 -8.24 -6.82
C LEU A 123 4.98 -8.75 -8.26
N ARG A 124 4.63 -10.03 -8.50
CA ARG A 124 4.40 -10.56 -9.86
C ARG A 124 3.02 -10.25 -10.41
N ASN A 125 1.99 -10.48 -9.62
CA ASN A 125 0.60 -10.54 -10.11
C ASN A 125 -0.22 -9.30 -9.75
N GLY A 126 0.25 -8.50 -8.78
CA GLY A 126 -0.49 -7.38 -8.23
C GLY A 126 -1.29 -7.79 -6.99
N PHE A 127 -1.98 -6.83 -6.39
CA PHE A 127 -2.83 -7.11 -5.24
C PHE A 127 -4.11 -7.84 -5.68
N VAL A 128 -4.48 -8.85 -4.90
CA VAL A 128 -5.80 -9.49 -5.01
C VAL A 128 -6.72 -8.85 -3.99
N GLY A 129 -7.85 -8.30 -4.43
CA GLY A 129 -8.84 -7.72 -3.54
C GLY A 129 -9.35 -8.78 -2.56
N LYS A 130 -9.26 -8.50 -1.26
CA LYS A 130 -9.85 -9.34 -0.21
C LYS A 130 -11.23 -8.81 0.13
N VAL A 131 -12.12 -9.71 0.57
CA VAL A 131 -13.40 -9.29 1.13
C VAL A 131 -13.09 -8.48 2.39
N CYS A 132 -13.53 -7.22 2.43
CA CYS A 132 -13.44 -6.39 3.60
C CYS A 132 -14.56 -6.78 4.56
N ASN A 133 -14.19 -6.99 5.82
CA ASN A 133 -15.15 -7.30 6.88
C ASN A 133 -16.17 -6.16 7.05
N VAL A 134 -15.75 -4.93 6.75
CA VAL A 134 -16.63 -3.76 6.70
C VAL A 134 -17.43 -3.81 5.38
N LYS A 135 -18.68 -4.28 5.43
CA LYS A 135 -19.68 -4.23 4.32
C LYS A 135 -19.52 -5.25 3.19
N GLY A 136 -18.67 -6.27 3.32
CA GLY A 136 -18.57 -7.37 2.35
C GLY A 136 -18.05 -6.98 0.96
N LEU A 137 -17.55 -5.74 0.80
CA LEU A 137 -16.94 -5.26 -0.45
C LEU A 137 -15.60 -5.96 -0.67
N LYS A 138 -15.10 -5.99 -1.91
CA LYS A 138 -13.76 -6.53 -2.19
C LYS A 138 -12.80 -5.38 -2.46
N GLY A 139 -11.67 -5.37 -1.78
CA GLY A 139 -10.67 -4.33 -1.95
C GLY A 139 -9.31 -4.70 -1.36
N VAL A 140 -8.32 -3.87 -1.65
CA VAL A 140 -6.98 -3.99 -1.08
C VAL A 140 -6.99 -3.28 0.27
N HIS A 141 -6.80 -4.05 1.34
CA HIS A 141 -6.67 -3.51 2.69
C HIS A 141 -5.26 -2.97 2.93
N THR A 142 -5.18 -1.73 3.40
CA THR A 142 -3.93 -1.06 3.75
C THR A 142 -4.11 -0.23 5.03
N ALA A 143 -3.02 -0.04 5.78
CA ALA A 143 -3.03 0.77 7.00
C ALA A 143 -2.18 2.03 6.87
N ALA A 144 -2.50 3.05 7.64
CA ALA A 144 -1.71 4.28 7.78
C ALA A 144 -0.40 4.04 8.53
N THR A 145 -0.38 3.03 9.40
CA THR A 145 0.73 2.78 10.33
C THR A 145 1.25 1.36 10.21
N SER A 146 2.56 1.20 10.39
CA SER A 146 3.21 -0.12 10.37
C SER A 146 2.69 -1.03 11.48
N GLY A 147 2.45 -0.49 12.69
CA GLY A 147 1.88 -1.24 13.81
C GLY A 147 0.48 -1.78 13.51
N LYS A 148 -0.42 -0.98 12.93
CA LYS A 148 -1.77 -1.44 12.57
C LYS A 148 -1.73 -2.48 11.45
N ALA A 149 -0.90 -2.27 10.41
CA ALA A 149 -0.70 -3.26 9.35
C ALA A 149 -0.20 -4.59 9.90
N HIS A 150 0.72 -4.56 10.87
CA HIS A 150 1.23 -5.76 11.53
C HIS A 150 0.12 -6.51 12.29
N ASN A 151 -0.70 -5.81 13.07
CA ASN A 151 -1.79 -6.42 13.86
C ASN A 151 -2.89 -7.02 12.97
N GLY A 152 -3.17 -6.40 11.82
CA GLY A 152 -4.16 -6.89 10.87
C GLY A 152 -3.71 -8.15 10.11
N PHE A 153 -2.44 -8.57 10.23
CA PHE A 153 -1.93 -9.76 9.57
C PHE A 153 -2.09 -11.00 10.45
N GLY A 154 -3.05 -11.86 10.08
CA GLY A 154 -3.28 -13.17 10.73
C GLY A 154 -2.53 -14.34 10.09
N GLY A 155 -1.51 -14.10 9.26
CA GLY A 155 -0.74 -15.16 8.62
C GLY A 155 0.40 -15.69 9.50
N VAL A 156 1.02 -16.78 9.04
CA VAL A 156 2.12 -17.45 9.76
C VAL A 156 3.47 -16.81 9.43
N ASP A 157 4.33 -16.71 10.43
CA ASP A 157 5.69 -16.22 10.29
C ASP A 157 6.59 -17.31 9.71
N TRP A 158 7.35 -16.95 8.69
CA TRP A 158 8.37 -17.85 8.14
C TRP A 158 9.69 -17.58 8.85
N ASN A 159 10.19 -18.53 9.63
CA ASN A 159 11.47 -18.38 10.35
C ASN A 159 11.53 -17.09 11.19
N ASP A 160 10.44 -16.81 11.91
CA ASP A 160 10.21 -15.59 12.72
C ASP A 160 10.33 -14.29 11.92
N THR A 161 10.07 -14.34 10.61
CA THR A 161 10.08 -13.17 9.73
C THR A 161 8.73 -12.86 9.11
N ARG A 162 8.47 -11.56 9.05
CA ARG A 162 7.36 -10.95 8.33
C ARG A 162 7.87 -9.99 7.28
N ALA A 163 7.01 -9.70 6.31
CA ALA A 163 7.26 -8.67 5.32
C ALA A 163 6.14 -7.64 5.29
N MET A 164 6.51 -6.39 5.07
CA MET A 164 5.59 -5.28 4.91
C MET A 164 5.89 -4.56 3.62
N LEU A 165 4.86 -4.40 2.79
CA LEU A 165 4.90 -3.57 1.60
C LEU A 165 4.61 -2.13 2.01
N VAL A 166 5.50 -1.22 1.63
CA VAL A 166 5.25 0.22 1.70
C VAL A 166 4.76 0.64 0.32
N CYS A 167 3.52 1.07 0.26
CA CYS A 167 2.78 1.27 -0.97
C CYS A 167 2.45 2.75 -1.17
N ARG A 168 2.52 3.19 -2.43
CA ARG A 168 1.91 4.42 -2.91
C ARG A 168 0.48 4.09 -3.31
N VAL A 169 -0.50 4.79 -2.73
CA VAL A 169 -1.93 4.50 -2.90
C VAL A 169 -2.67 5.74 -3.38
N ILE A 170 -3.41 5.61 -4.47
CA ILE A 170 -4.37 6.62 -4.90
C ILE A 170 -5.71 6.29 -4.24
N ALA A 171 -6.01 6.97 -3.12
CA ALA A 171 -7.22 6.67 -2.35
C ALA A 171 -8.48 7.34 -2.95
N GLY A 172 -8.30 8.32 -3.85
CA GLY A 172 -9.38 9.03 -4.51
C GLY A 172 -10.46 9.51 -3.54
N ARG A 173 -11.70 9.20 -3.87
CA ARG A 173 -12.88 9.51 -3.07
C ARG A 173 -13.09 8.46 -2.00
N VAL A 174 -12.83 8.83 -0.74
CA VAL A 174 -12.99 7.91 0.39
C VAL A 174 -14.33 8.11 1.10
N LYS A 175 -15.09 7.03 1.27
CA LYS A 175 -16.26 7.01 2.18
C LYS A 175 -15.78 6.75 3.60
N ASP A 176 -16.10 7.68 4.49
CA ASP A 176 -15.94 7.50 5.93
C ASP A 176 -17.02 6.52 6.41
N VAL A 177 -16.60 5.40 6.98
CA VAL A 177 -17.50 4.43 7.59
C VAL A 177 -17.29 4.53 9.10
N ALA A 178 -18.19 5.24 9.76
CA ALA A 178 -18.31 5.15 11.21
C ALA A 178 -18.72 3.71 11.57
N GLU A 179 -18.21 3.21 12.70
CA GLU A 179 -18.42 1.83 13.16
C GLU A 179 -19.91 1.48 13.39
N GLU A 180 -20.82 2.46 13.37
CA GLU A 180 -22.24 2.29 13.67
C GLU A 180 -23.13 1.90 12.46
N ASP A 181 -22.61 1.91 11.23
CA ASP A 181 -23.37 1.57 10.00
C ASP A 181 -23.21 0.07 9.61
N GLU A 182 -23.50 -0.86 10.54
CA GLU A 182 -23.46 -2.31 10.28
C GLU A 182 -24.68 -2.81 9.47
N ASN A 183 -25.74 -2.01 9.35
CA ASN A 183 -26.95 -2.37 8.61
C ASN A 183 -26.91 -1.87 7.16
N THR A 184 -26.14 -2.52 6.29
CA THR A 184 -26.20 -2.22 4.85
C THR A 184 -26.46 -3.45 3.97
N ASN A 185 -27.59 -3.42 3.27
CA ASN A 185 -27.95 -4.36 2.21
C ASN A 185 -26.96 -4.25 1.03
N VAL A 186 -26.84 -5.32 0.22
CA VAL A 186 -25.94 -5.43 -0.94
C VAL A 186 -26.05 -4.24 -1.90
N GLU A 187 -27.25 -3.67 -2.08
CA GLU A 187 -27.49 -2.50 -2.94
C GLU A 187 -26.71 -1.25 -2.50
N VAL A 188 -26.54 -1.05 -1.19
CA VAL A 188 -25.78 0.09 -0.65
C VAL A 188 -24.29 -0.11 -0.86
N ALA A 189 -23.81 -1.35 -0.80
CA ALA A 189 -22.41 -1.68 -1.07
C ALA A 189 -22.04 -1.37 -2.54
N VAL A 190 -22.90 -1.74 -3.49
CA VAL A 190 -22.71 -1.42 -4.92
C VAL A 190 -22.70 0.09 -5.16
N ALA A 191 -23.65 0.83 -4.60
CA ALA A 191 -23.71 2.29 -4.73
C ALA A 191 -22.45 2.98 -4.14
N VAL A 192 -21.89 2.43 -3.07
CA VAL A 192 -20.63 2.92 -2.48
C VAL A 192 -19.45 2.68 -3.43
N ALA A 193 -19.34 1.49 -4.03
CA ALA A 193 -18.26 1.19 -4.97
C ALA A 193 -18.33 2.01 -6.28
N GLU A 194 -19.53 2.44 -6.69
CA GLU A 194 -19.70 3.32 -7.85
C GLU A 194 -19.40 4.80 -7.53
N SER A 195 -19.66 5.21 -6.29
CA SER A 195 -19.53 6.61 -5.85
C SER A 195 -18.21 6.94 -5.17
N TYR A 196 -17.45 5.93 -4.75
CA TYR A 196 -16.22 6.07 -3.98
C TYR A 196 -15.16 5.10 -4.48
N ASP A 197 -13.90 5.52 -4.37
CA ASP A 197 -12.73 4.74 -4.82
C ASP A 197 -12.19 3.87 -3.67
N ALA A 198 -12.49 4.26 -2.43
CA ALA A 198 -12.12 3.51 -1.23
C ALA A 198 -13.09 3.75 -0.07
N VAL A 199 -13.05 2.85 0.91
CA VAL A 199 -13.68 2.99 2.22
C VAL A 199 -12.60 3.15 3.27
N GLY A 200 -12.76 4.13 4.15
CA GLY A 200 -11.89 4.37 5.29
C GLY A 200 -12.55 4.01 6.61
N ALA A 201 -11.76 3.44 7.51
CA ALA A 201 -12.16 3.09 8.87
C ALA A 201 -11.07 3.50 9.87
N GLY A 202 -11.49 3.77 11.11
CA GLY A 202 -10.63 4.29 12.17
C GLY A 202 -10.18 5.73 11.92
N CYS A 203 -10.30 6.60 12.93
CA CYS A 203 -9.83 7.99 12.85
C CYS A 203 -8.61 8.18 13.74
N TYR A 204 -7.59 8.87 13.23
CA TYR A 204 -6.44 9.29 14.04
C TYR A 204 -6.34 10.83 13.99
N GLU A 205 -6.31 11.47 15.15
CA GLU A 205 -6.21 12.94 15.24
C GLU A 205 -4.78 13.48 15.02
N ARG A 206 -3.76 12.63 14.79
CA ARG A 206 -2.36 13.09 14.63
C ARG A 206 -1.67 12.58 13.36
N GLY A 207 -1.74 13.36 12.30
CA GLY A 207 -0.68 13.46 11.27
C GLY A 207 -0.50 12.33 10.25
N PHE A 208 -0.95 11.09 10.49
CA PHE A 208 -0.72 9.93 9.61
C PHE A 208 -1.83 9.65 8.57
N GLY A 209 -2.69 10.64 8.31
CA GLY A 209 -3.83 10.56 7.40
C GLY A 209 -5.17 10.57 8.14
N LYS A 210 -6.26 10.81 7.41
CA LYS A 210 -7.62 10.88 8.00
C LYS A 210 -8.08 9.51 8.53
N PHE A 211 -7.72 8.44 7.84
CA PHE A 211 -8.19 7.07 8.12
C PHE A 211 -7.04 6.16 8.51
N GLU A 212 -7.19 5.41 9.60
CA GLU A 212 -6.21 4.41 10.03
C GLU A 212 -6.14 3.25 9.03
N GLU A 213 -7.29 2.80 8.55
CA GLU A 213 -7.42 1.70 7.59
C GLU A 213 -8.11 2.19 6.32
N LEU A 214 -7.67 1.68 5.18
CA LEU A 214 -8.31 1.89 3.87
C LEU A 214 -8.54 0.56 3.17
N PHE A 215 -9.71 0.44 2.55
CA PHE A 215 -10.04 -0.61 1.60
C PHE A 215 -10.22 0.03 0.22
N VAL A 216 -9.23 -0.16 -0.65
CA VAL A 216 -9.20 0.43 -2.00
C VAL A 216 -9.81 -0.56 -3.00
N PHE A 217 -10.85 -0.16 -3.72
CA PHE A 217 -11.59 -1.09 -4.57
C PHE A 217 -10.84 -1.47 -5.85
N ASN A 218 -10.07 -0.54 -6.42
CA ASN A 218 -9.21 -0.82 -7.57
C ASN A 218 -7.80 -1.25 -7.11
N PRO A 219 -7.37 -2.51 -7.31
CA PRO A 219 -6.03 -2.95 -6.94
C PRO A 219 -4.92 -2.25 -7.72
N GLU A 220 -5.21 -1.75 -8.92
CA GLU A 220 -4.24 -1.02 -9.74
C GLU A 220 -3.91 0.37 -9.19
N ALA A 221 -4.72 0.89 -8.25
CA ALA A 221 -4.44 2.13 -7.53
C ALA A 221 -3.42 1.96 -6.39
N VAL A 222 -2.96 0.73 -6.13
CA VAL A 222 -2.01 0.39 -5.06
C VAL A 222 -0.70 -0.11 -5.66
N LEU A 223 0.36 0.69 -5.51
CA LEU A 223 1.68 0.39 -6.05
C LEU A 223 2.67 0.05 -4.93
N PRO A 224 3.23 -1.17 -4.86
CA PRO A 224 4.26 -1.49 -3.89
C PRO A 224 5.58 -0.83 -4.32
N CYS A 225 6.14 0.01 -3.45
CA CYS A 225 7.38 0.75 -3.72
C CYS A 225 8.58 0.15 -2.98
N PHE A 226 8.35 -0.34 -1.76
CA PHE A 226 9.39 -0.95 -0.93
C PHE A 226 8.87 -2.19 -0.21
N VAL A 227 9.79 -3.08 0.14
CA VAL A 227 9.54 -4.23 1.03
C VAL A 227 10.42 -4.10 2.25
N VAL A 228 9.82 -4.08 3.44
CA VAL A 228 10.52 -4.13 4.72
C VAL A 228 10.40 -5.55 5.27
N ILE A 229 11.51 -6.24 5.44
CA ILE A 229 11.59 -7.57 6.05
C ILE A 229 12.06 -7.38 7.48
N TYR A 230 11.31 -7.92 8.44
CA TYR A 230 11.54 -7.69 9.86
C TYR A 230 11.22 -8.93 10.71
N SER A 231 11.77 -8.98 11.91
CA SER A 231 11.41 -10.00 12.91
C SER A 231 10.11 -9.64 13.61
N SER A 232 9.17 -10.57 13.64
CA SER A 232 8.09 -10.58 14.63
C SER A 232 8.73 -10.98 15.96
N ASN A 233 8.69 -10.12 16.97
CA ASN A 233 9.19 -10.47 18.31
C ASN A 233 8.17 -11.32 19.06
#